data_AF-A0A0G3BA99-F1
#
_entry.id   AF-A0A0G3BA99-F1
#
_cell.length_a   1.000
_cell.length_b   1.000
_cell.length_c   1.000
_cell.angle_alpha   90.00
_cell.angle_beta   90.00
_cell.angle_gamma   90.00
#
_symmetry.space_group_name_H-M   'P 1'
#
loop_
_entity.id
_entity.type
_entity.pdbx_description
1 polymer ?
#
loop_
_entity_poly.entity_id
_entity_poly.type
_entity_poly.pdbx_seq_one_letter_code
_entity_poly.pdbx_strand_id
1 'polypeptide(L)' 'MSDRALELDELERLLNHDPAGVELKRLLEKLSAAKSIVIREMDRGVSPEVYAQLTLLAQAYNSGIDALPKLWANINHSE' A
#
# COMPACT_ATOMS: atom_id res chain seq x y z
N MET A 1 0.00 16.34 -12.32
CA MET A 1 -0.93 15.26 -11.94
C MET A 1 -0.83 15.14 -10.43
N SER A 2 -1.91 15.42 -9.70
CA SER A 2 -1.86 15.50 -8.24
C SER A 2 -1.65 14.09 -7.68
N ASP A 3 -0.52 13.84 -7.02
CA ASP A 3 -0.38 12.78 -6.03
C ASP A 3 -1.39 13.11 -4.92
N ARG A 4 -2.64 12.68 -5.08
CA ARG A 4 -3.60 12.71 -3.98
C ARG A 4 -3.17 11.60 -3.04
N ALA A 5 -2.53 11.99 -1.94
CA ALA A 5 -2.50 11.16 -0.76
C ALA A 5 -3.95 10.77 -0.45
N LEU A 6 -4.24 9.48 -0.49
CA LEU A 6 -5.53 8.95 -0.03
C LEU A 6 -5.66 9.34 1.44
N GLU A 7 -6.63 10.19 1.75
CA GLU A 7 -6.94 10.52 3.14
C GLU A 7 -7.54 9.27 3.81
N LEU A 8 -7.31 9.11 5.12
CA LEU A 8 -7.75 7.91 5.86
C LEU A 8 -9.27 7.69 5.74
N ASP A 9 -10.04 8.77 5.73
CA ASP A 9 -11.50 8.74 5.57
C ASP A 9 -11.93 8.23 4.18
N GLU A 10 -11.15 8.53 3.14
CA GLU A 10 -11.42 8.07 1.78
C GLU A 10 -11.07 6.58 1.63
N LEU A 11 -10.00 6.13 2.29
CA LEU A 11 -9.66 4.71 2.38
C LEU A 11 -10.75 3.93 3.13
N GLU A 12 -11.20 4.42 4.28
CA GLU A 12 -12.25 3.78 5.06
C GLU A 12 -13.56 3.70 4.27
N ARG A 13 -13.95 4.79 3.59
CA ARG A 13 -15.12 4.78 2.70
C ARG A 13 -14.97 3.75 1.58
N LEU A 14 -13.80 3.67 0.94
CA LEU A 14 -13.54 2.72 -0.13
C LEU A 14 -13.66 1.28 0.36
N LEU A 15 -13.12 0.96 1.52
CA LEU A 15 -13.18 -0.39 2.10
C LEU A 15 -14.58 -0.77 2.60
N ASN A 16 -15.34 0.18 3.14
CA ASN A 16 -16.73 -0.02 3.60
C ASN A 16 -17.71 -0.31 2.44
N HIS A 17 -17.44 0.20 1.24
CA HIS A 17 -18.32 0.02 0.08
C HIS A 17 -17.81 -1.06 -0.90
N ASP A 18 -16.87 -1.90 -0.47
CA ASP A 18 -16.25 -2.94 -1.29
C ASP A 18 -16.46 -4.36 -0.71
N PRO A 19 -17.71 -4.85 -0.57
CA PRO A 19 -17.98 -6.16 0.04
C PRO A 19 -17.41 -7.34 -0.76
N ALA A 20 -17.08 -7.13 -2.04
CA ALA A 20 -16.46 -8.14 -2.90
C ALA A 20 -14.92 -8.07 -2.92
N GLY A 21 -14.31 -7.09 -2.24
CA GLY A 21 -12.86 -6.93 -2.16
C GLY A 21 -12.18 -6.54 -3.48
N VAL A 22 -12.92 -6.01 -4.45
CA VAL A 22 -12.41 -5.65 -5.79
C VAL A 22 -11.48 -4.45 -5.72
N GLU A 23 -11.88 -3.40 -4.99
CA GLU A 23 -11.08 -2.21 -4.82
C GLU A 23 -9.91 -2.45 -3.86
N LEU A 24 -10.09 -3.29 -2.82
CA LEU A 24 -8.99 -3.79 -2.01
C LEU A 24 -7.93 -4.46 -2.89
N LYS A 25 -8.33 -5.42 -3.74
CA LYS A 25 -7.39 -6.12 -4.63
C LYS A 25 -6.64 -5.16 -5.53
N ARG A 26 -7.33 -4.22 -6.16
CA ARG A 26 -6.73 -3.18 -7.01
C ARG A 26 -5.73 -2.31 -6.23
N LEU A 27 -6.04 -1.96 -4.98
CA LEU A 27 -5.14 -1.18 -4.12
C LEU A 27 -3.87 -1.99 -3.78
N LEU A 28 -4.00 -3.27 -3.42
CA LEU A 28 -2.87 -4.15 -3.14
C LEU A 28 -1.95 -4.34 -4.35
N GLU A 29 -2.53 -4.46 -5.55
CA GLU A 29 -1.78 -4.53 -6.81
C GLU A 29 -0.96 -3.24 -7.04
N LYS A 30 -1.56 -2.07 -6.82
CA LYS A 30 -0.85 -0.77 -6.93
C LYS A 30 0.29 -0.65 -5.93
N LEU A 31 0.05 -1.01 -4.66
CA LEU A 31 1.09 -0.98 -3.62
C LEU A 31 2.23 -1.95 -3.93
N SER A 32 1.91 -3.15 -4.42
CA SER A 32 2.90 -4.14 -4.83
C SER A 32 3.75 -3.68 -6.01
N ALA A 33 3.12 -3.03 -7.01
CA ALA A 33 3.83 -2.44 -8.13
C ALA A 33 4.76 -1.30 -7.69
N ALA A 34 4.29 -0.40 -6.82
CA ALA A 34 5.08 0.70 -6.29
C ALA A 34 6.28 0.19 -5.47
N LYS A 35 6.07 -0.79 -4.58
CA LYS A 35 7.15 -1.48 -3.87
C LYS A 35 8.18 -2.06 -4.84
N SER A 36 7.73 -2.71 -5.92
CA SER A 36 8.62 -3.32 -6.91
C SER A 36 9.46 -2.28 -7.66
N ILE A 37 9.01 -1.04 -7.77
CA ILE A 37 9.80 0.08 -8.31
C ILE A 37 10.86 0.49 -7.29
N VAL A 38 10.50 0.62 -6.02
CA VAL A 38 11.44 0.96 -4.93
C VAL A 38 12.58 -0.06 -4.82
N ILE A 39 12.26 -1.36 -4.83
CA ILE A 39 13.28 -2.41 -4.79
C ILE A 39 14.21 -2.32 -5.99
N ARG A 40 13.66 -2.13 -7.20
CA ARG A 40 14.48 -1.95 -8.41
C ARG A 40 15.38 -0.72 -8.33
N GLU A 41 14.95 0.35 -7.69
CA GLU A 41 15.79 1.52 -7.48
C GLU A 41 16.91 1.25 -6.48
N MET A 42 16.64 0.51 -5.40
CA MET A 42 17.66 0.06 -4.45
C MET A 42 18.75 -0.79 -5.14
N ASP A 43 18.35 -1.66 -6.06
CA ASP A 43 19.26 -2.56 -6.80
C ASP A 43 20.17 -1.82 -7.82
N ARG A 44 19.91 -0.54 -8.12
CA ARG A 44 20.74 0.26 -9.05
C ARG A 44 22.05 0.76 -8.48
N GLY A 45 22.34 0.49 -7.20
CA GLY A 45 23.56 0.97 -6.54
C GLY A 45 23.49 2.44 -6.14
N VAL A 46 22.40 2.83 -5.48
CA VAL A 46 22.22 4.17 -4.90
C VAL A 46 23.17 4.43 -3.71
N SER A 47 23.30 5.69 -3.30
CA SER A 47 24.11 6.03 -2.12
C SER A 47 23.53 5.41 -0.84
N PRO A 48 24.33 5.19 0.22
CA PRO A 48 23.85 4.61 1.48
C PRO A 48 22.67 5.36 2.11
N GLU A 49 22.65 6.69 2.02
CA GLU A 49 21.56 7.51 2.54
C GLU A 49 20.26 7.28 1.77
N VAL A 50 20.33 7.25 0.43
CA VAL A 50 19.17 6.96 -0.42
C VAL A 50 18.70 5.52 -0.21
N TYR A 51 19.62 4.56 -0.07
CA TYR A 51 19.28 3.18 0.24
C TYR A 51 18.49 3.06 1.55
N ALA A 52 18.90 3.78 2.61
CA ALA A 52 18.19 3.81 3.88
C ALA A 52 16.76 4.38 3.74
N GLN A 53 16.61 5.48 2.99
CA GLN A 53 15.30 6.07 2.72
C GLN A 53 14.38 5.12 1.92
N LEU A 54 14.89 4.51 0.85
CA LEU A 54 14.15 3.54 0.05
C LEU A 54 13.79 2.28 0.86
N THR A 55 14.65 1.85 1.78
CA THR A 55 14.35 0.75 2.71
C THR A 55 13.15 1.06 3.59
N LEU A 56 13.09 2.25 4.18
CA LEU A 56 11.94 2.70 4.98
C LEU A 56 10.66 2.73 4.13
N LEU A 57 10.76 3.24 2.90
CA LEU A 57 9.63 3.28 1.98
C LEU A 57 9.13 1.87 1.60
N ALA A 58 10.04 0.93 1.33
CA ALA A 58 9.70 -0.46 1.05
C ALA A 58 9.02 -1.14 2.26
N GLN A 59 9.47 -0.85 3.48
CA GLN A 59 8.85 -1.32 4.73
C GLN A 59 7.44 -0.75 4.92
N ALA A 60 7.21 0.52 4.57
CA ALA A 60 5.89 1.13 4.61
C ALA A 60 4.92 0.44 3.63
N TYR A 61 5.37 0.15 2.40
CA TYR A 61 4.57 -0.63 1.45
C TYR A 61 4.24 -2.03 1.96
N ASN A 62 5.21 -2.75 2.54
CA ASN A 62 4.95 -4.05 3.16
C ASN A 62 3.88 -3.97 4.25
N SER A 63 4.02 -3.00 5.15
CA SER A 63 3.09 -2.81 6.26
C SER A 63 1.67 -2.54 5.76
N GLY A 64 1.52 -1.70 4.73
CA GLY A 64 0.22 -1.45 4.10
C GLY A 64 -0.39 -2.69 3.44
N ILE A 65 0.41 -3.44 2.67
CA ILE A 65 -0.02 -4.68 2.00
C ILE A 65 -0.49 -5.72 3.02
N ASP A 66 0.18 -5.82 4.17
CA ASP A 66 -0.17 -6.78 5.23
C ASP A 66 -1.36 -6.34 6.09
N ALA A 67 -1.55 -5.03 6.28
CA ALA A 67 -2.58 -4.47 7.17
C ALA A 67 -3.95 -4.33 6.48
N LEU A 68 -3.98 -3.89 5.22
CA LEU A 68 -5.23 -3.62 4.50
C LEU A 68 -6.19 -4.81 4.40
N PRO A 69 -5.73 -6.06 4.12
CA PRO A 69 -6.63 -7.21 4.08
C PRO A 69 -7.30 -7.49 5.43
N LYS A 70 -6.56 -7.28 6.53
CA LYS A 70 -7.08 -7.48 7.89
C LYS A 70 -8.13 -6.42 8.22
N LEU A 71 -7.85 -5.17 7.87
CA LEU A 71 -8.80 -4.07 8.05
C LEU A 71 -10.09 -4.33 7.25
N TRP A 72 -9.97 -4.71 5.97
CA TRP A 72 -11.13 -5.03 5.14
C TRP A 72 -11.94 -6.22 5.68
N ALA A 73 -11.27 -7.28 6.15
CA ALA A 73 -11.93 -8.43 6.75
C ALA A 73 -12.68 -8.05 8.03
N ASN A 74 -12.08 -7.21 8.89
CA ASN A 74 -12.76 -6.69 10.08
C ASN A 74 -13.99 -5.85 9.72
N ILE A 75 -13.96 -5.11 8.61
CA ILE A 75 -15.10 -4.31 8.16
C ILE A 75 -16.22 -5.19 7.59
N ASN A 76 -15.88 -6.18 6.76
CA ASN A 76 -16.85 -6.90 5.92
C ASN A 76 -17.23 -8.29 6.45
N HIS A 77 -16.50 -8.86 7.42
CA HIS A 77 -16.78 -10.18 8.01
C HIS A 77 -17.04 -10.13 9.52
N SER A 78 -17.29 -8.94 10.09
CA SER A 78 -17.78 -8.84 11.47
C SER A 78 -19.26 -9.19 11.54
N GLU A 79 -19.57 -10.48 11.47
CA GLU A 79 -20.86 -11.07 11.88
C GLU A 79 -20.65 -12.05 13.05
#